data_AF-A0A917P757-F1
#
_entry.id   AF-A0A917P757-F1
#
_cell.length_a   1.000
_cell.length_b   1.000
_cell.length_c   1.000
_cell.angle_alpha   90.00
_cell.angle_beta   90.00
_cell.angle_gamma   90.00
#
_symmetry.space_group_name_H-M   'P 1'
#
loop_
_entity.id
_entity.type
_entity.pdbx_description
1 polymer ?
#
loop_
_entity_poly.entity_id
_entity_poly.type
_entity_poly.pdbx_seq_one_letter_code
_entity_poly.pdbx_strand_id
1 'polypeptide(L)'
;MRWAASARRCSSCAGSPTAPAFLARDNGLSASTAYRYLHEGLTVLASGAPDLATALKRAKAAGLTHLNLDGTVVRTDRVAAPGPNGADLWWSGKHKHHGGNVQVISTPDGWPIWVSPVRPGREHDTTCARHHGLIDALNRIAAELNMPTLVDLG
;
A
#
# COMPACT_ATOMS: atom_id res chain seq x y z
N MET A 1 -15.47 3.65 5.27
CA MET A 1 -15.03 2.78 6.39
C MET A 1 -14.34 3.64 7.43
N ARG A 2 -14.84 3.64 8.67
CA ARG A 2 -14.33 4.46 9.78
C ARG A 2 -13.19 3.68 10.45
N TRP A 3 -11.94 4.12 10.27
CA TRP A 3 -10.82 3.60 11.05
C TRP A 3 -10.91 4.15 12.47
N ALA A 4 -11.13 3.28 13.46
CA ALA A 4 -10.97 3.63 14.87
C ALA A 4 -9.49 3.52 15.25
N ALA A 5 -8.74 4.60 15.07
CA ALA A 5 -7.37 4.70 15.57
C ALA A 5 -7.40 4.90 17.10
N SER A 6 -7.11 3.85 17.86
CA SER A 6 -6.81 3.97 19.28
C SER A 6 -5.53 4.80 19.46
N ALA A 7 -5.64 5.92 20.17
CA ALA A 7 -4.57 6.86 20.49
C ALA A 7 -3.57 6.32 21.54
N ARG A 8 -3.02 5.13 21.33
CA ARG A 8 -1.80 4.72 22.05
C ARG A 8 -0.59 5.34 21.34
N ARG A 9 0.39 5.84 22.11
CA ARG A 9 1.62 6.43 21.55
C ARG A 9 2.40 5.38 20.74
N CYS A 10 2.85 5.78 19.56
CA CYS A 10 3.78 5.05 18.70
C CYS A 10 5.19 5.14 19.27
N SER A 11 5.70 4.03 19.83
CA SER A 11 7.06 3.97 20.35
C SER A 11 8.10 3.90 19.22
N SER A 12 7.74 3.41 18.03
CA SER A 12 8.63 3.36 16.86
C SER A 12 8.71 4.67 16.08
N CYS A 13 7.76 5.58 16.26
CA CYS A 13 7.74 6.88 15.59
C CYS A 13 8.69 7.90 16.23
N ALA A 14 9.30 7.58 17.38
CA ALA A 14 10.18 8.49 18.12
C ALA A 14 11.45 8.89 17.36
N GLY A 15 11.79 8.19 16.27
CA GLY A 15 12.97 8.47 15.43
C GLY A 15 12.70 8.80 13.96
N SER A 16 11.43 8.85 13.51
CA SER A 16 11.13 9.22 12.12
C SER A 16 11.01 10.74 12.00
N PRO A 17 11.72 11.41 11.08
CA PRO A 17 11.60 12.86 10.86
C PRO A 17 10.18 13.28 10.40
N THR A 18 9.32 12.32 10.02
CA THR A 18 7.91 12.54 9.65
C THR A 18 6.92 12.24 10.77
N ALA A 19 7.38 12.05 12.02
CA ALA A 19 6.45 11.85 13.13
C ALA A 19 5.51 13.07 13.25
N PRO A 20 4.20 12.88 13.48
CA PRO A 20 3.24 13.97 13.62
C PRO A 20 3.64 15.04 14.66
N ALA A 21 4.48 14.66 15.63
CA ALA A 21 5.05 15.58 16.62
C ALA A 21 6.05 16.59 16.01
N PHE A 22 6.90 16.18 15.07
CA PHE A 22 7.80 17.10 14.36
C PHE A 22 7.02 18.02 13.43
N LEU A 23 6.10 17.45 12.65
CA LEU A 23 5.19 18.23 11.79
C LEU A 23 4.39 19.27 12.59
N ALA A 24 3.90 18.91 13.78
CA ALA A 24 3.20 19.83 14.66
C ALA A 24 4.10 20.96 15.14
N ARG A 25 5.29 20.63 15.66
CA ARG A 25 6.27 21.61 16.17
C ARG A 25 6.69 22.59 15.09
N ASP A 26 7.12 22.09 13.94
CA ASP A 26 7.75 22.90 12.89
C ASP A 26 6.75 23.84 12.21
N ASN A 27 5.45 23.52 12.29
CA ASN A 27 4.37 24.32 11.72
C ASN A 27 3.56 25.09 12.79
N GLY A 28 3.97 25.08 14.06
CA GLY A 28 3.25 25.78 15.14
C GLY A 28 1.83 25.26 15.40
N LEU A 29 1.56 23.99 15.10
CA LEU A 29 0.25 23.35 15.25
C LEU A 29 0.20 22.51 16.54
N SER A 30 -1.03 22.27 17.04
CA SER A 30 -1.23 21.20 18.01
C SER A 30 -1.07 19.83 17.36
N ALA A 31 -0.62 18.84 18.14
CA ALA A 31 -0.44 17.47 17.64
C ALA A 31 -1.72 16.86 17.06
N SER A 32 -2.89 17.19 17.64
CA SER A 32 -4.20 16.75 17.14
C SER A 32 -4.54 17.37 15.78
N THR A 33 -4.19 18.65 15.57
CA THR A 33 -4.41 19.34 14.30
C THR A 33 -3.48 18.83 13.22
N ALA A 34 -2.19 18.66 13.53
CA ALA A 34 -1.22 18.09 12.59
C ALA A 34 -1.63 16.66 12.17
N TYR A 35 -2.09 15.84 13.12
CA TYR A 35 -2.59 14.50 12.81
C TYR A 35 -3.84 14.54 11.91
N ARG A 36 -4.77 15.45 12.18
CA ARG A 36 -5.98 15.61 11.35
C ARG A 36 -5.64 16.05 9.92
N TYR A 37 -4.79 17.07 9.76
CA TYR A 37 -4.37 17.55 8.45
C TYR A 37 -3.58 16.51 7.65
N LEU A 38 -2.77 15.69 8.32
CA LEU A 38 -2.11 14.55 7.68
C LEU A 38 -3.14 13.62 7.01
N HIS A 39 -4.18 13.21 7.73
CA HIS A 39 -5.21 12.31 7.19
C HIS A 39 -6.12 12.97 6.17
N GLU A 40 -6.46 14.25 6.33
CA GLU A 40 -7.20 15.02 5.33
C GLU A 40 -6.40 15.11 4.02
N GLY A 41 -5.10 15.45 4.10
CA GLY A 41 -4.21 15.49 2.95
C GLY A 41 -4.08 14.14 2.24
N LEU A 42 -3.89 13.05 3.01
CA LEU A 42 -3.87 11.69 2.47
C LEU A 42 -5.19 11.33 1.78
N THR A 43 -6.33 11.76 2.32
CA THR A 43 -7.66 11.50 1.72
C THR A 43 -7.79 12.21 0.37
N VAL A 44 -7.37 13.48 0.29
CA VAL A 44 -7.40 14.24 -0.97
C VAL A 44 -6.49 13.58 -2.02
N LEU A 45 -5.26 13.22 -1.65
CA LEU A 45 -4.33 12.53 -2.55
C LEU A 45 -4.89 11.17 -3.02
N ALA A 46 -5.46 10.38 -2.11
CA ALA A 46 -6.07 9.09 -2.45
C ALA A 46 -7.27 9.25 -3.39
N SER A 47 -8.06 10.33 -3.25
CA SER A 47 -9.18 10.61 -4.14
C SER A 47 -8.77 10.92 -5.58
N GLY A 48 -7.54 11.41 -5.78
CA GLY A 48 -6.96 11.68 -7.09
C GLY A 48 -6.23 10.48 -7.71
N ALA A 49 -6.05 9.38 -6.97
CA ALA A 49 -5.35 8.20 -7.46
C ALA A 49 -6.18 7.51 -8.56
N PRO A 50 -5.56 7.11 -9.69
CA PRO A 50 -6.28 6.39 -10.73
C PRO A 50 -6.71 5.00 -10.24
N ASP A 51 -7.85 4.53 -10.74
CA ASP A 51 -8.17 3.10 -10.64
C ASP A 51 -7.23 2.25 -11.52
N LEU A 52 -7.24 0.94 -11.30
CA LEU A 52 -6.36 0.00 -11.98
C LEU A 52 -6.50 0.09 -13.51
N ALA A 53 -7.74 0.11 -14.01
CA ALA A 53 -8.00 0.14 -15.45
C ALA A 53 -7.47 1.43 -16.10
N THR A 54 -7.61 2.56 -15.41
CA THR A 54 -7.12 3.87 -15.84
C THR A 54 -5.60 3.92 -15.81
N ALA A 55 -4.96 3.42 -14.75
CA ALA A 55 -3.51 3.34 -14.65
C ALA A 55 -2.91 2.53 -15.81
N LEU A 56 -3.50 1.37 -16.10
CA LEU A 56 -3.04 0.49 -17.17
C LEU A 56 -3.25 1.08 -18.57
N LYS A 57 -4.38 1.77 -18.82
CA LYS A 57 -4.61 2.51 -20.07
C LYS A 57 -3.58 3.63 -20.26
N ARG A 58 -3.25 4.36 -19.19
CA ARG A 58 -2.21 5.41 -19.21
C ARG A 58 -0.83 4.82 -19.48
N ALA A 59 -0.47 3.71 -18.85
CA ALA A 59 0.77 2.98 -19.13
C ALA A 59 0.89 2.59 -20.62
N LYS A 60 -0.21 2.11 -21.22
CA LYS A 60 -0.23 1.79 -22.64
C LYS A 60 -0.05 3.03 -23.51
N ALA A 61 -0.78 4.11 -23.23
CA ALA A 61 -0.68 5.35 -23.98
C ALA A 61 0.73 5.96 -23.90
N ALA A 62 1.42 5.76 -22.78
CA ALA A 62 2.81 6.17 -22.59
C ALA A 62 3.83 5.25 -23.30
N GLY A 63 3.39 4.14 -23.92
CA GLY A 63 4.26 3.25 -24.67
C GLY A 63 5.24 2.45 -23.79
N LEU A 64 4.90 2.17 -22.53
CA LEU A 64 5.76 1.41 -21.64
C LEU A 64 6.02 -0.01 -22.18
N THR A 65 7.26 -0.49 -22.01
CA THR A 65 7.70 -1.79 -22.54
C THR A 65 7.17 -2.96 -21.72
N HIS A 66 7.07 -2.78 -20.41
CA HIS A 66 6.54 -3.74 -19.46
C HIS A 66 6.05 -3.01 -18.21
N LEU A 67 5.38 -3.75 -17.34
CA LEU A 67 5.02 -3.33 -15.99
C LEU A 67 5.75 -4.20 -14.99
N ASN A 68 5.98 -3.68 -13.78
CA ASN A 68 6.43 -4.49 -12.65
C ASN A 68 5.28 -4.61 -11.65
N LEU A 69 5.04 -5.82 -11.16
CA LEU A 69 4.15 -6.08 -10.03
C LEU A 69 5.00 -6.56 -8.85
N ASP A 70 4.86 -5.86 -7.73
CA ASP A 70 5.53 -6.20 -6.47
C ASP A 70 4.56 -6.17 -5.29
N GLY A 71 4.82 -7.01 -4.30
CA GLY A 71 4.10 -7.09 -3.04
C GLY A 71 4.96 -6.57 -1.90
N THR A 72 4.45 -5.62 -1.12
CA THR A 72 5.20 -5.07 0.01
C THR A 72 4.37 -5.03 1.28
N VAL A 73 5.00 -5.41 2.40
CA VAL A 73 4.39 -5.33 3.73
C VAL A 73 4.83 -4.03 4.40
N VAL A 74 3.93 -3.05 4.43
CA VAL A 74 4.14 -1.78 5.12
C VAL A 74 4.01 -2.01 6.62
N ARG A 75 5.11 -1.86 7.35
CA ARG A 75 5.16 -2.04 8.81
C ARG A 75 4.18 -1.10 9.51
N THR A 76 3.41 -1.64 10.45
CA THR A 76 2.53 -0.87 11.33
C THR A 76 2.55 -1.46 12.74
N ASP A 77 2.42 -0.63 13.76
CA ASP A 77 2.31 -1.06 15.17
C ASP A 77 0.87 -0.93 15.72
N ARG A 78 -0.08 -0.52 14.86
CA ARG A 78 -1.45 -0.14 15.27
C ARG A 78 -2.53 -1.17 14.95
N VAL A 79 -2.19 -2.26 14.27
CA VAL A 79 -3.17 -3.19 13.71
C VAL A 79 -2.88 -4.61 14.15
N ALA A 80 -3.90 -5.25 14.71
CA ALA A 80 -3.88 -6.63 15.18
C ALA A 80 -5.29 -7.21 15.08
N ALA A 81 -5.41 -8.44 14.61
CA ALA A 81 -6.68 -9.16 14.55
C ALA A 81 -6.45 -10.67 14.69
N PRO A 82 -7.24 -11.39 15.50
CA PRO A 82 -7.11 -12.84 15.61
C PRO A 82 -7.28 -13.52 14.24
N GLY A 83 -6.34 -14.38 13.89
CA GLY A 83 -6.39 -15.20 12.68
C GLY A 83 -6.58 -16.68 12.99
N PRO A 84 -6.59 -17.51 11.93
CA PRO A 84 -6.61 -18.96 12.07
C PRO A 84 -5.50 -19.44 13.00
N ASN A 85 -5.86 -20.32 13.94
CA ASN A 85 -4.98 -20.93 14.94
C ASN A 85 -4.42 -19.95 16.00
N GLY A 86 -5.09 -18.80 16.21
CA GLY A 86 -4.70 -17.81 17.23
C GLY A 86 -3.54 -16.91 16.83
N ALA A 87 -2.94 -17.12 15.64
CA ALA A 87 -1.92 -16.24 15.09
C ALA A 87 -2.54 -14.94 14.55
N ASP A 88 -1.90 -13.80 14.78
CA ASP A 88 -2.38 -12.50 14.30
C ASP A 88 -2.37 -12.42 12.75
N LEU A 89 -3.49 -11.99 12.16
CA LEU A 89 -3.62 -11.78 10.71
C LEU A 89 -2.68 -10.71 10.17
N TRP A 90 -2.31 -9.73 10.98
CA TRP A 90 -1.47 -8.61 10.57
C TRP A 90 0.01 -8.88 10.79
N TRP A 91 0.36 -10.00 11.42
CA TRP A 91 1.75 -10.41 11.58
C TRP A 91 2.27 -11.09 10.31
N SER A 92 3.30 -10.50 9.70
CA SER A 92 4.01 -11.12 8.59
C SER A 92 5.08 -12.08 9.10
N GLY A 93 4.93 -13.36 8.79
CA GLY A 93 5.94 -14.38 9.09
C GLY A 93 7.25 -14.19 8.32
N LYS A 94 7.19 -13.67 7.08
CA LYS A 94 8.35 -13.38 6.21
C LYS A 94 9.15 -12.20 6.73
N HIS A 95 8.47 -11.09 7.02
CA HIS A 95 9.13 -9.83 7.42
C HIS A 95 9.33 -9.66 8.94
N LYS A 96 8.76 -10.57 9.76
CA LYS A 96 8.88 -10.57 11.23
C LYS A 96 8.42 -9.26 11.89
N HIS A 97 7.35 -8.66 11.36
CA HIS A 97 6.67 -7.52 11.98
C HIS A 97 5.19 -7.48 11.62
N HIS A 98 4.42 -6.71 12.40
CA HIS A 98 3.05 -6.35 12.04
C HIS A 98 3.06 -5.40 10.85
N GLY A 99 2.12 -5.56 9.93
CA GLY A 99 2.09 -4.80 8.69
C GLY A 99 0.87 -5.09 7.83
N GLY A 100 0.60 -4.17 6.90
CA GLY A 100 -0.38 -4.37 5.84
C GLY A 100 0.33 -4.75 4.55
N ASN A 101 -0.11 -5.83 3.89
CA ASN A 101 0.35 -6.20 2.55
C ASN A 101 -0.39 -5.32 1.51
N VAL A 102 0.36 -4.67 0.64
CA VAL A 102 -0.16 -3.94 -0.54
C VAL A 102 0.58 -4.42 -1.78
N GLN A 103 -0.13 -4.45 -2.91
CA GLN A 103 0.43 -4.76 -4.21
C GLN A 103 0.63 -3.45 -4.97
N VAL A 104 1.76 -3.31 -5.64
CA VAL A 104 2.13 -2.10 -6.37
C VAL A 104 2.41 -2.48 -7.81
N ILE A 105 1.83 -1.69 -8.73
CA ILE A 105 2.22 -1.73 -10.14
C ILE A 105 3.11 -0.53 -10.40
N SER A 106 4.28 -0.77 -10.96
CA SER A 106 5.22 0.28 -11.34
C SER A 106 5.61 0.21 -12.81
N THR A 107 6.14 1.33 -13.29
CA THR A 107 6.82 1.44 -14.57
C THR A 107 8.17 0.69 -14.56
N PRO A 108 8.81 0.52 -15.73
CA PRO A 108 10.16 -0.08 -15.84
C PRO A 108 11.24 0.62 -15.00
N ASP A 109 11.14 1.93 -14.81
CA ASP A 109 12.03 2.73 -13.96
C ASP A 109 11.68 2.67 -12.46
N GLY A 110 10.68 1.86 -12.09
CA GLY A 110 10.27 1.64 -10.70
C GLY A 110 9.29 2.68 -10.15
N TRP A 111 8.76 3.58 -10.98
CA TRP A 111 7.79 4.57 -10.53
C TRP A 111 6.41 3.94 -10.30
N PRO A 112 5.81 4.04 -9.10
CA PRO A 112 4.51 3.43 -8.81
C PRO A 112 3.41 4.17 -9.57
N ILE A 113 2.61 3.44 -10.33
CA ILE A 113 1.46 3.97 -11.09
C ILE A 113 0.11 3.55 -10.49
N TRP A 114 0.10 2.51 -9.66
CA TRP A 114 -1.09 2.05 -8.95
C TRP A 114 -0.71 1.26 -7.69
N VAL A 115 -1.56 1.34 -6.65
CA VAL A 115 -1.39 0.63 -5.38
C VAL A 115 -2.72 0.00 -4.96
N SER A 116 -2.70 -1.25 -4.49
CA SER A 116 -3.88 -1.97 -4.03
C SER A 116 -4.39 -1.45 -2.68
N PRO A 117 -5.68 -1.68 -2.36
CA PRO A 117 -6.15 -1.61 -0.98
C PRO A 117 -5.33 -2.54 -0.08
N VAL A 118 -5.17 -2.16 1.18
CA VAL A 118 -4.39 -2.91 2.16
C VAL A 118 -5.05 -4.24 2.55
N ARG A 119 -4.24 -5.29 2.62
CA ARG A 119 -4.59 -6.63 3.07
C ARG A 119 -3.77 -7.02 4.31
N PRO A 120 -4.16 -8.05 5.07
CA PRO A 120 -3.41 -8.47 6.25
C PRO A 120 -1.98 -8.92 5.90
N GLY A 121 -0.97 -8.49 6.67
CA GLY A 121 0.44 -8.78 6.40
C GLY A 121 0.85 -10.25 6.44
N ARG A 122 0.01 -11.14 7.00
CA ARG A 122 0.19 -12.60 6.95
C ARG A 122 -0.05 -13.16 5.54
N GLU A 123 -0.88 -12.50 4.75
CA GLU A 123 -1.30 -13.00 3.44
C GLU A 123 -0.14 -13.02 2.44
N HIS A 124 0.00 -14.13 1.73
CA HIS A 124 0.98 -14.27 0.65
C HIS A 124 0.64 -13.34 -0.51
N ASP A 125 1.68 -12.81 -1.17
CA ASP A 125 1.53 -11.84 -2.27
C ASP A 125 0.65 -12.36 -3.40
N THR A 126 0.81 -13.62 -3.80
CA THR A 126 -0.05 -14.26 -4.81
C THR A 126 -1.52 -14.29 -4.40
N THR A 127 -1.83 -14.51 -3.13
CA THR A 127 -3.21 -14.49 -2.62
C THR A 127 -3.76 -13.08 -2.62
N CYS A 128 -2.96 -12.10 -2.19
CA CYS A 128 -3.29 -10.68 -2.22
C CYS A 128 -3.57 -10.21 -3.67
N ALA A 129 -2.69 -10.54 -4.62
CA ALA A 129 -2.83 -10.20 -6.03
C ALA A 129 -4.07 -10.82 -6.67
N ARG A 130 -4.37 -12.09 -6.37
CA ARG A 130 -5.61 -12.76 -6.81
C ARG A 130 -6.86 -12.11 -6.24
N HIS A 131 -6.85 -11.76 -4.95
CA HIS A 131 -7.97 -11.11 -4.29
C HIS A 131 -8.33 -9.77 -4.98
N HIS A 132 -7.32 -9.04 -5.47
CA HIS A 132 -7.52 -7.79 -6.20
C HIS A 132 -7.75 -7.97 -7.71
N GLY A 133 -7.85 -9.21 -8.20
CA GLY A 133 -8.04 -9.48 -9.64
C GLY A 133 -6.86 -9.07 -10.51
N LEU A 134 -5.66 -8.88 -9.93
CA LEU A 134 -4.49 -8.37 -10.64
C LEU A 134 -4.00 -9.37 -11.69
N ILE A 135 -3.99 -10.65 -11.34
CA ILE A 135 -3.53 -11.70 -12.25
C ILE A 135 -4.36 -11.69 -13.54
N ASP A 136 -5.69 -11.61 -13.41
CA ASP A 136 -6.59 -11.60 -14.56
C ASP A 136 -6.47 -10.30 -15.38
N ALA A 137 -6.36 -9.15 -14.70
CA ALA A 137 -6.21 -7.86 -15.35
C ALA A 137 -4.89 -7.76 -16.15
N LEU A 138 -3.78 -8.23 -15.57
CA LEU A 138 -2.47 -8.20 -16.21
C LEU A 138 -2.37 -9.21 -17.35
N ASN A 139 -2.94 -10.42 -17.20
CA ASN A 139 -3.02 -11.39 -18.29
C ASN A 139 -3.81 -10.85 -19.48
N ARG A 140 -4.94 -10.17 -19.23
CA ARG A 140 -5.73 -9.52 -20.28
C ARG A 140 -4.90 -8.49 -21.04
N ILE A 141 -4.16 -7.65 -20.33
CA ILE A 141 -3.36 -6.59 -20.96
C ILE A 141 -2.14 -7.13 -21.69
N ALA A 142 -1.51 -8.18 -21.19
CA ALA A 142 -0.47 -8.88 -21.93
C ALA A 142 -1.02 -9.38 -23.28
N ALA A 143 -2.23 -9.96 -23.29
CA ALA A 143 -2.86 -10.47 -24.50
C ALA A 143 -3.37 -9.37 -25.45
N GLU A 144 -4.04 -8.33 -24.93
CA GLU A 144 -4.69 -7.29 -25.75
C GLU A 144 -3.70 -6.21 -26.21
N LEU A 145 -2.68 -5.92 -25.41
CA LEU A 145 -1.82 -4.75 -25.58
C LEU A 145 -0.35 -5.10 -25.74
N ASN A 146 0.01 -6.39 -25.78
CA ASN A 146 1.39 -6.89 -25.89
C ASN A 146 2.34 -6.25 -24.85
N MET A 147 1.85 -6.07 -23.62
CA MET A 147 2.59 -5.45 -22.53
C MET A 147 2.81 -6.48 -21.40
N PRO A 148 3.99 -7.13 -21.35
CA PRO A 148 4.29 -8.11 -20.31
C PRO A 148 4.38 -7.46 -18.94
N THR A 149 4.16 -8.26 -17.90
CA THR A 149 4.38 -7.85 -16.51
C THR A 149 5.45 -8.74 -15.89
N LEU A 150 6.48 -8.11 -15.32
CA LEU A 150 7.47 -8.79 -14.51
C LEU A 150 6.95 -8.89 -13.08
N VAL A 151 7.00 -10.10 -12.53
CA VAL A 151 6.53 -10.40 -11.19
C VAL A 151 7.71 -10.89 -10.35
N ASP A 152 7.93 -10.28 -9.19
CA ASP A 152 8.80 -10.88 -8.19
C ASP A 152 7.94 -11.82 -7.33
N LEU A 153 7.86 -13.08 -7.74
CA LEU A 153 7.19 -14.12 -6.97
C LEU A 153 8.22 -14.78 -6.04
N GLY A 154 8.65 -14.04 -5.02
CA GLY A 154 9.53 -14.51 -3.95
C GLY A 154 8.80 -15.16 -2.78
#